data_AF-A0A7C7NG17-F1
#
_entry.id   AF-A0A7C7NG17-F1
#
_cell.length_a   1.000
_cell.length_b   1.000
_cell.length_c   1.000
_cell.angle_alpha   90.00
_cell.angle_beta   90.00
_cell.angle_gamma   90.00
#
_symmetry.space_group_name_H-M   'P 1'
#
loop_
_entity.id
_entity.type
_entity.pdbx_description
1 polymer ?
#
loop_
_entity_poly.entity_id
_entity_poly.type
_entity_poly.pdbx_seq_one_letter_code
_entity_poly.pdbx_strand_id
1 'polypeptide(L)'
;MLEKWWPLRCSGVPKIGESYNLYFTSEFDWWGEVVEYEKDSKFRISMTKSDSDWNPTNFGFELVEVRSGVVRVEFSHLGWPEINEHFRRSSYCWALLLKGLQNYLEEGIILPFEMRG
;
A
#
# COMPACT_ATOMS: atom_id res chain seq x y z
N MET A 1 3.78 8.26 -8.69
CA MET A 1 3.95 6.89 -9.24
C MET A 1 4.52 6.06 -8.10
N LEU A 2 3.78 5.04 -7.62
CA LEU A 2 4.00 4.34 -6.33
C LEU A 2 5.46 3.91 -6.08
N GLU A 3 6.22 3.67 -7.15
CA GLU A 3 7.64 3.31 -7.20
C GLU A 3 8.56 4.29 -6.43
N LYS A 4 8.15 5.58 -6.36
CA LYS A 4 8.90 6.58 -5.60
C LYS A 4 8.73 6.45 -4.09
N TRP A 5 7.87 5.55 -3.62
CA TRP A 5 7.46 5.46 -2.22
C TRP A 5 7.43 4.03 -1.66
N TRP A 6 6.95 3.04 -2.42
CA TRP A 6 6.64 1.71 -1.88
C TRP A 6 7.40 0.56 -2.56
N PRO A 7 6.98 -0.03 -3.70
CA PRO A 7 7.72 -1.13 -4.31
C PRO A 7 8.84 -0.61 -5.23
N LEU A 8 9.83 -1.47 -5.53
CA LEU A 8 10.88 -1.17 -6.50
C LEU A 8 10.29 -0.98 -7.91
N ARG A 9 9.24 -1.75 -8.23
CA ARG A 9 8.41 -1.60 -9.43
C ARG A 9 6.96 -1.95 -9.09
N CYS A 10 6.02 -1.21 -9.65
CA CYS A 10 4.61 -1.64 -9.67
C CYS A 10 4.11 -1.65 -11.10
N SER A 11 3.35 -2.68 -11.46
CA SER A 11 2.68 -2.75 -12.76
C SER A 11 1.28 -3.32 -12.57
N GLY A 12 0.30 -2.76 -13.26
CA GLY A 12 -1.08 -3.19 -13.10
C GLY A 12 -2.06 -2.16 -13.66
N VAL A 13 -3.30 -2.60 -13.85
CA VAL A 13 -4.39 -1.72 -14.26
C VAL A 13 -5.21 -1.43 -12.99
N PRO A 14 -5.40 -0.15 -12.60
CA PRO A 14 -6.24 0.20 -11.47
C PRO A 14 -7.70 0.05 -11.90
N LYS A 15 -8.17 -1.19 -12.01
CA LYS A 15 -9.52 -1.56 -12.43
C LYS A 15 -9.90 -2.83 -11.70
N ILE A 16 -11.13 -2.85 -11.19
CA ILE A 16 -11.66 -3.96 -10.40
C ILE A 16 -11.56 -5.27 -11.21
N GLY A 17 -11.07 -6.32 -10.56
CA GLY A 17 -10.84 -7.65 -11.14
C GLY A 17 -9.53 -7.81 -11.90
N GLU A 18 -8.75 -6.75 -12.09
CA GLU A 18 -7.44 -6.85 -12.74
C GLU A 18 -6.34 -7.15 -11.72
N SER A 19 -5.29 -7.84 -12.17
CA SER A 19 -4.12 -8.12 -11.36
C SER A 19 -3.20 -6.90 -11.24
N TYR A 20 -2.65 -6.72 -10.06
CA TYR A 20 -1.72 -5.68 -9.69
C TYR A 20 -0.46 -6.29 -9.08
N ASN A 21 0.69 -5.98 -9.67
CA ASN A 21 1.99 -6.48 -9.25
C ASN A 21 2.72 -5.45 -8.40
N LEU A 22 3.29 -5.93 -7.30
CA LEU A 22 4.07 -5.21 -6.31
C LEU A 22 5.42 -5.91 -6.17
N TYR A 23 6.41 -5.43 -6.92
CA TYR A 23 7.73 -6.04 -6.97
C TYR A 23 8.72 -5.29 -6.09
N PHE A 24 9.27 -5.97 -5.09
CA PHE A 24 10.33 -5.42 -4.22
C PHE A 24 11.70 -6.00 -4.58
N THR A 25 11.79 -7.33 -4.65
CA THR A 25 12.98 -8.09 -5.07
C THR A 25 12.54 -9.37 -5.78
N SER A 26 13.48 -10.15 -6.33
CA SER A 26 13.17 -11.45 -6.94
C SER A 26 12.58 -12.47 -5.96
N GLU A 27 12.84 -12.29 -4.66
CA GLU A 27 12.30 -13.11 -3.58
C GLU A 27 10.93 -12.60 -3.10
N PHE A 28 10.64 -11.31 -3.32
CA PHE A 28 9.41 -10.63 -2.92
C PHE A 28 8.67 -10.06 -4.13
N ASP A 29 8.25 -10.94 -5.04
CA ASP A 29 7.39 -10.65 -6.19
C ASP A 29 5.92 -10.91 -5.84
N TRP A 30 5.26 -9.88 -5.32
CA TRP A 30 3.90 -10.00 -4.80
C TRP A 30 2.86 -9.61 -5.83
N TRP A 31 1.74 -10.31 -5.81
CA TRP A 31 0.58 -10.05 -6.67
C TRP A 31 -0.69 -9.96 -5.84
N GLY A 32 -1.55 -9.05 -6.26
CA GLY A 32 -2.91 -8.96 -5.76
C GLY A 32 -3.89 -8.62 -6.86
N GLU A 33 -5.17 -8.72 -6.55
CA GLU A 33 -6.27 -8.35 -7.40
C GLU A 33 -6.91 -7.06 -6.88
N VAL A 34 -7.23 -6.13 -7.77
CA VAL A 34 -7.94 -4.91 -7.40
C VAL A 34 -9.39 -5.26 -7.09
N VAL A 35 -9.79 -5.11 -5.83
CA VAL A 35 -11.14 -5.44 -5.35
C VAL A 35 -12.02 -4.20 -5.21
N GLU A 36 -11.43 -3.02 -5.01
CA GLU A 36 -12.13 -1.74 -5.03
C GLU A 36 -11.29 -0.70 -5.76
N TYR A 37 -11.94 0.06 -6.64
CA TYR A 37 -11.30 1.19 -7.31
C TYR A 37 -12.32 2.28 -7.60
N GLU A 38 -12.01 3.48 -7.13
CA GLU A 38 -12.67 4.72 -7.48
C GLU A 38 -11.60 5.77 -7.73
N LYS A 39 -11.59 6.32 -8.94
CA LYS A 39 -10.57 7.28 -9.34
C LYS A 39 -10.53 8.44 -8.35
N ASP A 40 -9.32 8.77 -7.89
CA ASP A 40 -9.03 9.86 -6.96
C ASP A 40 -9.73 9.77 -5.58
N SER A 41 -10.33 8.61 -5.26
CA SER A 41 -11.02 8.41 -3.98
C SER A 41 -10.63 7.10 -3.28
N LYS A 42 -10.68 5.95 -3.95
CA LYS A 42 -10.52 4.64 -3.29
C LYS A 42 -9.69 3.68 -4.10
N PHE A 43 -8.89 2.89 -3.41
CA PHE A 43 -8.16 1.80 -4.02
C PHE A 43 -7.89 0.69 -3.00
N ARG A 44 -8.32 -0.54 -3.31
CA ARG A 44 -8.07 -1.72 -2.47
C ARG A 44 -7.59 -2.88 -3.31
N ILE A 45 -6.58 -3.57 -2.81
CA ILE A 45 -6.03 -4.79 -3.39
C ILE A 45 -6.22 -5.93 -2.39
N SER A 46 -6.69 -7.07 -2.87
CA SER A 46 -6.61 -8.34 -2.15
C SER A 46 -5.38 -9.10 -2.62
N MET A 47 -4.55 -9.59 -1.71
CA MET A 47 -3.38 -10.37 -2.10
C MET A 47 -3.83 -11.71 -2.70
N THR A 48 -3.14 -12.15 -3.75
CA THR A 48 -3.39 -13.44 -4.43
C THR A 48 -2.12 -14.29 -4.50
N LYS A 49 -0.95 -13.65 -4.44
CA LYS A 49 0.35 -14.29 -4.33
C LYS A 49 1.28 -13.43 -3.48
N SER A 50 1.50 -13.86 -2.25
CA SER A 50 2.43 -13.25 -1.30
C SER A 50 2.84 -14.29 -0.27
N ASP A 51 3.60 -13.87 0.74
CA ASP A 51 3.90 -14.72 1.89
C ASP A 51 2.61 -15.20 2.58
N SER A 52 2.73 -16.31 3.31
CA SER A 52 1.60 -17.02 3.95
C SER A 52 0.73 -16.11 4.81
N ASP A 53 1.34 -15.15 5.49
CA ASP A 53 0.64 -14.23 6.39
C ASP A 53 -0.11 -13.13 5.63
N TRP A 54 0.36 -12.76 4.44
CA TRP A 54 -0.21 -11.68 3.63
C TRP A 54 -1.25 -12.18 2.62
N ASN A 55 -1.17 -13.44 2.22
CA ASN A 55 -2.05 -14.00 1.19
C ASN A 55 -3.56 -13.90 1.53
N PRO A 56 -4.02 -14.09 2.78
CA PRO A 56 -5.43 -13.89 3.11
C PRO A 56 -5.83 -12.42 3.34
N THR A 57 -4.87 -11.49 3.25
CA THR A 57 -5.09 -10.09 3.60
C THR A 57 -5.44 -9.23 2.39
N ASN A 58 -6.17 -8.16 2.66
CA ASN A 58 -6.42 -7.11 1.69
C ASN A 58 -6.06 -5.77 2.32
N PHE A 59 -5.47 -4.88 1.54
CA PHE A 59 -5.16 -3.54 2.00
C PHE A 59 -5.59 -2.50 0.99
N GLY A 60 -5.85 -1.30 1.47
CA GLY A 60 -6.34 -0.23 0.62
C GLY A 60 -6.27 1.14 1.28
N PHE A 61 -6.51 2.13 0.44
CA PHE A 61 -6.51 3.54 0.79
C PHE A 61 -7.83 4.17 0.37
N GLU A 62 -8.32 5.05 1.23
CA GLU A 62 -9.42 5.95 0.94
C GLU A 62 -8.95 7.39 1.14
N LEU A 63 -9.26 8.24 0.18
CA LEU A 63 -8.94 9.66 0.16
C LEU A 63 -10.22 10.43 0.43
N VAL A 64 -10.24 11.15 1.55
CA VAL A 64 -11.38 11.95 1.97
C VAL A 64 -10.94 13.41 2.04
N GLU A 65 -11.51 14.27 1.19
CA GLU A 65 -11.31 15.71 1.34
C GLU A 65 -12.03 16.18 2.61
N VAL A 66 -11.26 16.62 3.60
CA VAL A 66 -11.81 17.06 4.89
C VAL A 66 -12.05 18.57 4.92
N ARG A 67 -11.26 19.32 4.13
CA ARG A 67 -11.35 20.78 3.93
C ARG A 67 -10.74 21.11 2.57
N SER A 68 -11.06 22.29 2.03
CA SER A 68 -10.50 22.78 0.76
C SER A 68 -8.98 22.60 0.70
N GLY A 69 -8.51 21.71 -0.17
CA GLY A 69 -7.08 21.45 -0.38
C GLY A 69 -6.41 20.57 0.70
N VAL A 70 -7.17 19.99 1.64
CA VAL A 70 -6.67 19.05 2.66
C VAL A 70 -7.34 17.70 2.47
N VAL A 71 -6.56 16.71 2.08
CA VAL A 71 -7.00 15.33 1.88
C VAL A 71 -6.50 14.47 3.04
N ARG A 72 -7.43 13.78 3.71
CA ARG A 72 -7.12 12.73 4.67
C ARG A 72 -6.94 11.41 3.92
N VAL A 73 -5.81 10.75 4.15
CA VAL A 73 -5.54 9.39 3.66
C VAL A 73 -5.89 8.41 4.76
N GLU A 74 -6.89 7.57 4.53
CA GLU A 74 -7.29 6.49 5.42
C GLU A 74 -6.74 5.17 4.89
N PHE A 75 -5.84 4.56 5.64
CA PHE A 75 -5.27 3.26 5.31
C PHE A 75 -5.98 2.15 6.08
N SER A 76 -6.27 1.05 5.40
CA SER A 76 -6.82 -0.15 6.00
C SER A 76 -6.07 -1.39 5.54
N HIS A 77 -5.73 -2.28 6.47
CA HIS A 77 -5.19 -3.60 6.19
C HIS A 77 -6.02 -4.63 6.95
N LEU A 78 -6.89 -5.32 6.22
CA LEU A 78 -7.90 -6.23 6.75
C LEU A 78 -7.58 -7.67 6.35
N GLY A 79 -8.27 -8.64 6.97
CA GLY A 79 -8.10 -10.06 6.65
C GLY A 79 -6.95 -10.74 7.38
N TRP A 80 -6.37 -10.10 8.40
CA TRP A 80 -5.40 -10.76 9.28
C TRP A 80 -6.08 -11.85 10.12
N PRO A 81 -5.62 -13.12 10.03
CA PRO A 81 -6.27 -14.23 10.74
C PRO A 81 -6.09 -14.14 12.25
N GLU A 82 -4.99 -13.56 12.73
CA GLU A 82 -4.69 -13.37 14.15
C GLU A 82 -3.96 -12.03 14.39
N ILE A 83 -4.12 -11.44 15.58
CA ILE A 83 -3.36 -10.26 16.04
C ILE A 83 -1.97 -10.74 16.49
N ASN A 84 -1.16 -11.21 15.54
CA ASN A 84 0.15 -11.80 15.80
C ASN A 84 1.27 -10.74 15.73
N GLU A 85 2.52 -11.16 15.97
CA GLU A 85 3.68 -10.27 15.91
C GLU A 85 3.87 -9.65 14.51
N HIS A 86 3.47 -10.38 13.45
CA HIS A 86 3.49 -9.90 12.07
C HIS A 86 2.51 -8.75 11.85
N PHE A 87 1.29 -8.82 12.39
CA PHE A 87 0.33 -7.70 12.36
C PHE A 87 0.92 -6.43 12.99
N ARG A 88 1.59 -6.55 14.16
CA ARG A 88 2.24 -5.41 14.82
C ARG A 88 3.39 -4.83 13.99
N ARG A 89 4.28 -5.67 13.47
CA ARG A 89 5.42 -5.23 12.64
C ARG A 89 4.93 -4.60 11.34
N SER A 90 3.98 -5.22 10.64
CA SER A 90 3.40 -4.69 9.42
C SER A 90 2.68 -3.37 9.65
N SER A 91 1.91 -3.23 10.74
CA SER A 91 1.27 -1.95 11.10
C SER A 91 2.29 -0.82 11.34
N TYR A 92 3.42 -1.13 11.97
CA TYR A 92 4.50 -0.16 12.18
C TYR A 92 5.19 0.23 10.85
N CYS A 93 5.49 -0.73 9.98
CA CYS A 93 6.04 -0.47 8.65
C CYS A 93 5.10 0.41 7.81
N TRP A 94 3.79 0.14 7.86
CA TRP A 94 2.79 0.97 7.18
C TRP A 94 2.79 2.41 7.69
N ALA A 95 2.91 2.63 9.00
CA ALA A 95 2.99 3.97 9.56
C ALA A 95 4.24 4.74 9.09
N LEU A 96 5.40 4.07 9.03
CA LEU A 96 6.64 4.65 8.50
C LEU A 96 6.50 5.02 7.02
N LEU A 97 5.89 4.13 6.23
CA LEU A 97 5.67 4.36 4.82
C LEU A 97 4.68 5.50 4.60
N LEU A 98 3.53 5.53 5.27
CA LEU A 98 2.57 6.64 5.19
C LEU A 98 3.19 7.99 5.57
N LYS A 99 4.07 8.01 6.57
CA LYS A 99 4.86 9.21 6.90
C LYS A 99 5.80 9.62 5.77
N GLY A 100 6.43 8.65 5.11
CA GLY A 100 7.23 8.90 3.89
C GLY A 100 6.40 9.46 2.73
N LEU A 101 5.16 9.00 2.55
CA LEU A 101 4.25 9.55 1.55
C LEU A 101 3.90 11.01 1.85
N GLN A 102 3.58 11.31 3.12
CA GLN A 102 3.29 12.67 3.56
C GLN A 102 4.47 13.62 3.28
N ASN A 103 5.68 13.25 3.73
CA ASN A 103 6.88 14.05 3.50
C ASN A 103 7.17 14.25 2.00
N TYR A 104 6.93 13.24 1.17
CA TYR A 104 7.11 13.36 -0.27
C TYR A 104 6.11 14.33 -0.90
N LEU A 105 4.85 14.31 -0.48
CA LEU A 105 3.79 15.17 -1.01
C LEU A 105 3.89 16.62 -0.51
N GLU A 106 4.24 16.82 0.75
CA GLU A 106 4.28 18.14 1.38
C GLU A 106 5.62 18.87 1.16
N GLU A 107 6.75 18.15 1.25
CA GLU A 107 8.08 18.75 1.27
C GLU A 107 8.93 18.37 0.02
N GLY A 108 8.44 17.45 -0.81
CA GLY A 108 9.17 16.95 -1.97
C GLY A 108 10.34 16.01 -1.62
N ILE A 109 10.45 15.57 -0.36
CA ILE A 109 11.55 14.73 0.11
C ILE A 109 11.31 13.27 -0.30
N ILE A 110 12.20 12.74 -1.15
CA ILE A 110 12.21 11.31 -1.52
C ILE A 110 13.15 10.60 -0.54
N LEU A 111 12.60 9.81 0.39
CA LEU A 111 13.40 8.92 1.24
C LEU A 111 14.07 7.83 0.38
N PRO A 112 15.41 7.69 0.38
CA PRO A 112 16.09 6.60 -0.32
C PRO A 112 15.59 5.24 0.14
N PHE A 113 15.54 4.24 -0.75
CA PHE A 113 15.01 2.90 -0.45
C PHE A 113 15.68 2.26 0.79
N GLU A 114 16.98 2.50 0.96
CA GLU A 114 17.82 2.02 2.07
C GLU A 114 17.41 2.59 3.45
N MET A 115 16.62 3.67 3.49
CA MET A 115 16.15 4.30 4.72
C MET A 115 14.65 4.03 5.01
N ARG A 116 14.02 3.11 4.26
CA ARG A 116 12.59 2.79 4.38
C ARG A 116 12.29 1.62 5.33
N GLY A 117 13.27 1.14 6.09
CA GLY A 117 13.14 0.05 7.07
C GLY A 117 14.21 0.14 8.16
#